data_AF-A0A9D4DD74-F1
#
_entry.id   AF-A0A9D4DD74-F1
#
_cell.length_a   1.000
_cell.length_b   1.000
_cell.length_c   1.000
_cell.angle_alpha   90.00
_cell.angle_beta   90.00
_cell.angle_gamma   90.00
#
_symmetry.space_group_name_H-M   'P 1'
#
loop_
_entity.id
_entity.type
_entity.pdbx_description
1 polymer ?
#
loop_
_entity_poly.entity_id
_entity_poly.type
_entity_poly.pdbx_seq_one_letter_code
_entity_poly.pdbx_strand_id
1 'polypeptide(L)' 'MTFAGLDSLEELDVSNNHNLPFTNSTDSNFFKNLTSLKILRMYGTTHVGYAQEGYPNKLCSNVPTLEEIWIDGLPFAVF' A
#
# COMPACT_ATOMS: atom_id res chain seq x y z
N MET A 1 7.16 12.83 1.65
CA MET A 1 5.74 12.84 2.05
C MET A 1 5.54 11.71 3.06
N THR A 2 4.72 11.89 4.09
CA THR A 2 4.50 10.88 5.15
C THR A 2 3.02 10.92 5.58
N PHE A 3 2.48 9.78 5.98
CA PHE A 3 1.14 9.66 6.55
C PHE A 3 1.13 9.66 8.08
N ALA A 4 2.19 10.21 8.71
CA ALA A 4 2.27 10.30 10.16
C ALA A 4 1.07 11.07 10.75
N GLY A 5 0.50 10.54 11.83
CA GLY A 5 -0.65 11.14 12.54
C GLY A 5 -2.01 10.76 11.98
N LEU A 6 -2.07 9.92 10.93
CA LEU A 6 -3.31 9.35 10.41
C LEU A 6 -3.62 7.99 11.08
N ASP A 7 -3.50 7.94 12.40
CA ASP A 7 -3.49 6.68 13.16
C ASP A 7 -4.85 5.96 13.13
N SER A 8 -5.93 6.69 12.86
CA SER A 8 -7.31 6.17 12.74
C SER A 8 -7.76 5.97 11.28
N LEU A 9 -6.88 6.12 10.30
CA LEU A 9 -7.23 5.96 8.89
C LEU A 9 -7.44 4.49 8.57
N GLU A 10 -8.66 4.11 8.19
CA GLU A 10 -9.00 2.73 7.82
C GLU A 10 -8.85 2.45 6.32
N GLU A 11 -9.03 3.47 5.48
CA GLU A 11 -8.91 3.35 4.03
C GLU A 11 -7.99 4.43 3.46
N LEU A 12 -7.04 4.01 2.62
CA LEU A 12 -6.15 4.91 1.89
C LEU A 12 -6.20 4.58 0.41
N ASP A 13 -6.66 5.55 -0.38
CA ASP A 13 -6.60 5.51 -1.84
C ASP A 13 -5.64 6.57 -2.36
N VAL A 14 -4.55 6.10 -2.96
CA VAL A 14 -3.53 6.90 -3.63
C VAL A 14 -3.40 6.52 -5.10
N SER A 15 -4.41 5.84 -5.65
CA SER A 15 -4.40 5.33 -7.02
C SER A 15 -4.27 6.43 -8.07
N ASN A 16 -3.70 6.07 -9.22
CA ASN A 16 -3.46 6.96 -10.36
C ASN A 16 -2.71 8.26 -9.98
N ASN A 17 -1.90 8.20 -8.93
CA ASN A 17 -1.10 9.33 -8.50
C ASN A 17 0.34 9.18 -9.00
N HIS A 18 0.60 9.77 -10.17
CA HIS A 18 1.91 9.72 -10.83
C HIS A 18 3.01 10.44 -10.05
N ASN A 19 2.64 11.30 -9.09
CA ASN A 19 3.59 12.00 -8.22
C ASN A 19 4.01 11.14 -7.01
N LEU A 20 3.38 9.98 -6.81
CA LEU A 20 3.69 9.03 -5.75
C LEU A 20 4.04 7.68 -6.37
N PRO A 21 5.27 7.51 -6.90
CA PRO A 21 5.67 6.27 -7.57
C PRO A 21 5.88 5.15 -6.55
N PHE A 22 4.78 4.53 -6.09
CA PHE A 22 4.82 3.40 -5.17
C PHE A 22 5.24 2.13 -5.90
N THR A 23 6.52 2.06 -6.24
CA THR A 23 7.13 0.88 -6.87
C THR A 23 7.39 -0.24 -5.86
N ASN A 24 7.73 -1.42 -6.35
CA ASN A 24 8.35 -2.52 -5.58
C ASN A 24 9.59 -2.12 -4.76
N SER A 25 10.21 -0.98 -5.10
CA SER A 25 11.37 -0.41 -4.41
C SER A 25 10.96 0.57 -3.30
N THR A 26 9.66 0.86 -3.18
CA THR A 26 9.15 1.65 -2.06
C THR A 26 9.35 0.88 -0.79
N ASP A 27 9.93 1.54 0.20
CA ASP A 27 10.01 0.96 1.53
C ASP A 27 8.60 0.71 2.08
N SER A 28 8.30 -0.55 2.39
CA SER A 28 7.01 -0.93 2.97
C SER A 28 6.78 -0.30 4.37
N ASN A 29 7.83 0.20 5.02
CA ASN A 29 7.72 1.04 6.23
C ASN A 29 7.00 2.37 5.99
N PHE A 30 6.79 2.78 4.74
CA PHE A 30 6.09 4.02 4.40
C PHE A 30 4.69 4.10 5.03
N PHE A 31 4.04 2.95 5.20
CA PHE A 31 2.68 2.83 5.74
C PHE A 31 2.62 2.40 7.21
N LYS A 32 3.78 2.19 7.88
CA LYS A 32 3.83 1.60 9.24
C LYS A 32 3.05 2.38 10.31
N ASN A 33 2.88 3.69 10.11
CA ASN A 33 2.19 4.56 11.06
C ASN A 33 0.66 4.50 10.90
N LEU A 34 0.15 3.84 9.85
CA LEU A 34 -1.28 3.70 9.59
C LEU A 34 -1.82 2.48 10.34
N THR A 35 -1.83 2.58 11.67
CA THR A 35 -2.08 1.45 12.58
C THR A 35 -3.51 0.89 12.53
N SER A 36 -4.45 1.59 11.90
CA SER A 36 -5.83 1.14 11.71
C SER A 36 -6.18 0.83 10.26
N LEU A 37 -5.19 0.85 9.35
CA LEU A 37 -5.44 0.71 7.91
C LEU A 37 -5.84 -0.72 7.56
N LYS A 38 -7.02 -0.85 6.94
CA LYS A 38 -7.58 -2.11 6.47
C LYS A 38 -7.50 -2.23 4.95
N ILE A 39 -7.71 -1.12 4.25
CA ILE A 39 -7.77 -1.12 2.79
C ILE A 39 -6.75 -0.13 2.22
N LEU A 40 -5.87 -0.64 1.36
CA LEU A 40 -4.88 0.16 0.64
C LEU A 40 -5.06 0.03 -0.88
N ARG A 41 -5.31 1.14 -1.56
CA ARG A 41 -5.40 1.21 -3.02
C ARG A 41 -4.28 2.07 -3.59
N MET A 42 -3.41 1.46 -4.40
CA MET A 42 -2.23 2.12 -4.96
C MET A 42 -1.97 1.69 -6.41
N TYR A 43 -3.00 1.26 -7.14
CA TYR A 43 -2.89 0.95 -8.57
C TYR A 43 -2.63 2.20 -9.42
N GLY A 44 -1.96 2.04 -10.56
CA GLY A 44 -1.65 3.16 -11.45
C GLY A 44 -0.71 4.21 -10.86
N THR A 45 -0.07 3.91 -9.72
CA THR A 45 0.97 4.75 -9.11
C THR A 45 2.35 4.46 -9.69
N THR A 46 2.54 3.27 -10.26
CA THR A 46 3.78 2.88 -10.94
C THR A 46 3.62 3.01 -12.45
N HIS A 47 4.62 3.58 -13.12
CA HIS A 47 4.71 3.54 -14.58
C HIS A 47 5.15 2.17 -15.12
N VAL A 48 5.51 1.25 -14.22
CA VAL A 48 6.19 -0.01 -14.54
C VAL A 48 5.55 -1.10 -13.67
N GLY A 49 4.64 -1.85 -14.29
CA GLY A 49 3.90 -2.94 -13.66
C GLY A 49 4.86 -4.00 -13.13
N TYR A 50 5.15 -3.94 -11.85
CA TYR A 50 5.98 -4.91 -11.15
C TYR A 50 5.47 -5.04 -9.72
N ALA A 51 4.37 -5.77 -9.54
CA ALA A 51 4.24 -6.56 -8.33
C ALA A 51 5.37 -7.60 -8.34
N GLN A 52 6.54 -7.28 -7.77
CA GLN A 52 7.49 -8.33 -7.43
C GLN A 52 6.79 -9.31 -6.49
N GLU A 53 7.03 -10.61 -6.71
CA GLU A 53 6.58 -11.67 -5.82
C GLU A 53 6.94 -11.31 -4.37
N GLY A 54 5.92 -11.15 -3.52
CA GLY A 54 6.08 -10.90 -2.09
C GLY A 54 6.07 -9.43 -1.63
N TYR A 55 5.95 -8.42 -2.51
CA TYR A 55 5.72 -7.04 -2.04
C TYR A 55 4.43 -6.88 -1.21
N PRO A 56 3.28 -7.47 -1.61
CA PRO A 56 2.09 -7.52 -0.75
C PRO A 56 2.41 -8.12 0.63
N ASN A 57 3.11 -9.25 0.70
CA ASN A 57 3.45 -9.91 1.97
C ASN A 57 4.32 -9.02 2.90
N LYS A 58 5.25 -8.25 2.33
CA LYS A 58 6.07 -7.28 3.09
C LYS A 58 5.22 -6.13 3.63
N LEU A 59 4.28 -5.63 2.83
CA LEU A 59 3.29 -4.64 3.24
C LEU A 59 2.45 -5.14 4.40
N CYS A 60 1.90 -6.35 4.31
CA CYS A 60 1.12 -6.96 5.40
C CYS A 60 1.94 -7.18 6.66
N SER A 61 3.24 -7.47 6.54
CA SER A 61 4.13 -7.60 7.70
C SER A 61 4.33 -6.28 8.46
N ASN A 62 4.29 -5.14 7.75
CA ASN A 62 4.48 -3.80 8.32
C ASN A 62 3.17 -3.10 8.69
N VAL A 63 2.06 -3.53 8.10
CA VAL A 63 0.71 -3.03 8.38
C VAL A 63 -0.19 -4.25 8.60
N PRO A 64 -0.12 -4.89 9.78
CA PRO A 64 -0.78 -6.17 10.06
C PRO A 64 -2.30 -6.08 10.10
N THR A 65 -2.86 -4.87 10.05
CA THR A 65 -4.31 -4.63 9.99
C THR A 65 -4.86 -4.64 8.56
N LEU A 66 -4.00 -4.73 7.53
CA LEU A 66 -4.45 -4.76 6.14
C LEU A 66 -5.25 -6.04 5.87
N GLU A 67 -6.46 -5.85 5.37
CA GLU A 67 -7.38 -6.89 4.93
C GLU A 67 -7.40 -6.98 3.40
N GLU A 68 -7.20 -5.84 2.72
CA GLU A 68 -7.32 -5.73 1.27
C GLU A 68 -6.28 -4.77 0.67
N ILE A 69 -5.61 -5.22 -0.39
CA ILE A 69 -4.59 -4.43 -1.09
C ILE A 69 -4.88 -4.43 -2.60
N TRP A 70 -4.89 -3.25 -3.23
CA TRP A 70 -4.99 -3.09 -4.68
C TRP A 70 -3.70 -2.52 -5.24
N ILE A 71 -2.93 -3.36 -5.92
CA ILE A 71 -1.70 -3.00 -6.61
C ILE A 71 -1.87 -3.34 -8.09
N ASP A 72 -1.46 -2.44 -8.99
CA ASP A 72 -1.55 -2.61 -10.44
C ASP A 72 -2.95 -3.01 -10.97
N GLY A 73 -4.00 -2.66 -10.22
CA GLY A 73 -5.41 -2.87 -10.58
C GLY A 73 -5.95 -4.24 -10.18
N LEU A 74 -5.17 -5.05 -9.45
CA LEU A 74 -5.59 -6.35 -8.96
C LEU A 74 -5.77 -6.33 -7.44
N PRO A 75 -6.92 -6.81 -6.92
CA PRO A 75 -7.13 -6.97 -5.49
C PRO A 75 -6.41 -8.22 -4.97
N PHE A 76 -5.74 -8.09 -3.83
CA PHE A 76 -5.17 -9.18 -3.05
C PHE A 76 -5.85 -9.20 -1.68
N ALA A 77 -6.56 -10.28 -1.39
CA ALA A 77 -7.05 -10.55 -0.04
C ALA A 77 -5.87 -10.98 0.84
N VAL A 78 -5.77 -10.38 2.02
CA VAL A 78 -4.75 -10.70 3.01
C VAL A 78 -5.44 -11.49 4.12
N PHE A 79 -4.97 -12.72 4.38
CA PHE A 79 -5.49 -13.61 5.43
C PHE A 79 -4.49 -13.77 6.56
#